data_AF-A0A1X2GTI0-F1
#
_entry.id   AF-A0A1X2GTI0-F1
#
_cell.length_a   1.000
_cell.length_b   1.000
_cell.length_c   1.000
_cell.angle_alpha   90.00
_cell.angle_beta   90.00
_cell.angle_gamma   90.00
#
_symmetry.space_group_name_H-M   'P 1'
#
loop_
_entity.id
_entity.type
_entity.pdbx_description
1 polymer ?
#
loop_
_entity_poly.entity_id
_entity_poly.type
_entity_poly.pdbx_seq_one_letter_code
_entity_poly.pdbx_strand_id
1 'polypeptide(L)'
;MTEKVIDNEYESISVSRDESCVDLQEGTKRNLRTRHITMIALGGCIGTGLFLNMGMNVAVAGPAGAFIAYSVVGVMVYCIMTCLSEMAAFIPVSGSFNHYAHRFIEPALGFAVGWNYW
;
A
#
# COMPACT_ATOMS: atom_id res chain seq x y z
N MET A 1 -52.21 4.19 -12.60
CA MET A 1 -51.68 5.57 -12.45
C MET A 1 -50.72 5.70 -11.25
N THR A 2 -50.62 4.69 -10.38
CA THR A 2 -49.80 4.69 -9.16
C THR A 2 -48.47 3.93 -9.29
N GLU A 3 -48.13 3.41 -10.48
CA GLU A 3 -46.89 2.65 -10.70
C GLU A 3 -45.76 3.57 -11.20
N LYS A 4 -46.06 4.55 -12.07
CA LYS A 4 -45.09 5.52 -12.61
C LYS A 4 -44.54 6.54 -11.60
N VAL A 5 -45.11 6.61 -10.40
CA VAL A 5 -44.64 7.51 -9.33
C VAL A 5 -43.61 6.82 -8.45
N ILE A 6 -43.71 5.50 -8.30
CA ILE A 6 -42.78 4.69 -7.48
C ILE A 6 -41.45 4.49 -8.24
N ASP A 7 -41.50 4.45 -9.57
CA ASP A 7 -40.31 4.34 -10.41
C ASP A 7 -39.39 5.58 -10.36
N ASN A 8 -39.98 6.75 -10.16
CA ASN A 8 -39.24 8.03 -10.13
C ASN A 8 -38.54 8.27 -8.77
N GLU A 9 -38.97 7.58 -7.72
CA GLU A 9 -38.37 7.64 -6.40
C GLU A 9 -37.22 6.62 -6.23
N TYR A 10 -37.26 5.46 -6.92
CA TYR A 10 -36.10 4.55 -6.95
C TYR A 10 -34.95 5.13 -7.78
N GLU A 11 -35.24 5.88 -8.85
CA GLU A 11 -34.21 6.43 -9.75
C GLU A 11 -33.44 7.61 -9.14
N SER A 12 -34.01 8.27 -8.11
CA SER A 12 -33.29 9.28 -7.32
C SER A 12 -32.54 8.68 -6.12
N ILE A 13 -32.95 7.53 -5.61
CA ILE A 13 -32.27 6.83 -4.49
C ILE A 13 -31.11 5.95 -4.97
N SER A 14 -31.14 5.42 -6.19
CA SER A 14 -30.01 4.69 -6.80
C SER A 14 -28.88 5.62 -7.27
N VAL A 15 -29.14 6.93 -7.38
CA VAL A 15 -28.16 7.94 -7.80
C VAL A 15 -27.38 8.53 -6.61
N SER A 16 -27.64 8.11 -5.37
CA SER A 16 -27.00 8.70 -4.18
C SER A 16 -26.27 7.72 -3.26
N ARG A 17 -25.88 6.52 -3.74
CA ARG A 17 -25.14 5.57 -2.88
C ARG A 17 -24.24 4.55 -3.59
N ASP A 18 -23.32 5.04 -4.42
CA ASP A 18 -21.91 4.60 -4.43
C ASP A 18 -21.06 5.71 -5.07
N GLU A 19 -21.16 6.91 -4.49
CA GLU A 19 -20.41 8.08 -4.91
C GLU A 19 -19.01 8.05 -4.26
N SER A 20 -18.18 7.07 -4.67
CA SER A 20 -16.72 7.16 -4.52
C SER A 20 -15.93 6.38 -5.58
N CYS A 21 -16.44 6.25 -6.81
CA CYS A 21 -15.56 6.13 -7.97
C CYS A 21 -15.14 7.54 -8.40
N VAL A 22 -14.36 8.22 -7.56
CA VAL A 22 -13.71 9.47 -7.98
C VAL A 22 -12.61 9.06 -8.96
N ASP A 23 -12.95 9.04 -10.24
CA ASP A 23 -11.97 9.06 -11.33
C ASP A 23 -11.24 10.42 -11.29
N LEU A 24 -10.32 10.56 -10.33
CA LEU A 24 -9.41 11.72 -10.17
C LEU A 24 -8.42 11.87 -11.35
N GLN A 25 -8.60 11.15 -12.45
CA GLN A 25 -7.61 10.97 -13.51
C GLN A 25 -8.05 11.49 -14.89
N GLU A 26 -8.88 12.54 -14.94
CA GLU A 26 -9.13 13.25 -16.21
C GLU A 26 -7.90 14.04 -16.72
N GLY A 27 -6.80 14.14 -15.97
CA GLY A 27 -5.61 14.92 -16.35
C GLY A 27 -4.24 14.25 -16.22
N THR A 28 -4.11 13.10 -15.55
CA THR A 28 -2.79 12.50 -15.29
C THR A 28 -2.38 11.56 -16.43
N LYS A 29 -1.40 11.98 -17.24
CA LYS A 29 -0.81 11.12 -18.27
C LYS A 29 -0.07 9.95 -17.59
N ARG A 30 -0.61 8.72 -17.71
CA ARG A 30 0.06 7.46 -17.31
C ARG A 30 1.25 7.16 -18.22
N ASN A 31 2.34 7.92 -18.08
CA ASN A 31 3.59 7.77 -18.85
C ASN A 31 4.81 7.44 -17.96
N LEU A 32 4.60 6.77 -16.82
CA LEU A 32 5.69 6.27 -16.00
C LEU A 32 6.30 5.03 -16.65
N ARG A 33 7.48 5.22 -17.25
CA ARG A 33 8.33 4.12 -17.74
C ARG A 33 8.85 3.30 -16.57
N THR A 34 9.13 2.02 -16.80
CA THR A 34 9.67 1.07 -15.81
C THR A 34 10.86 1.62 -15.03
N ARG A 35 11.73 2.43 -15.68
CA ARG A 35 12.90 3.06 -15.04
C ARG A 35 12.53 4.07 -13.94
N HIS A 36 11.44 4.82 -14.12
CA HIS A 36 10.98 5.77 -13.10
C HIS A 36 10.41 5.02 -11.89
N ILE A 37 9.70 3.92 -12.14
CA ILE A 37 9.13 3.06 -11.09
C ILE A 37 10.25 2.43 -10.25
N THR A 38 11.31 1.93 -10.89
CA THR A 38 12.47 1.39 -10.16
C THR A 38 13.22 2.46 -9.37
N MET A 39 13.30 3.70 -9.88
CA MET A 39 13.92 4.81 -9.15
C MET A 39 13.13 5.17 -7.89
N ILE A 40 11.79 5.17 -7.96
CA ILE A 40 10.92 5.42 -6.80
C ILE A 40 11.11 4.33 -5.75
N ALA A 41 11.15 3.06 -6.17
CA ALA A 41 11.37 1.94 -5.27
C ALA A 41 12.73 2.03 -4.55
N LEU A 42 13.81 2.30 -5.29
CA LEU A 42 15.15 2.45 -4.71
C LEU A 42 15.23 3.66 -3.77
N GLY A 43 14.60 4.78 -4.12
CA GLY A 43 14.57 5.98 -3.29
C GLY A 43 13.80 5.78 -1.98
N GLY A 44 12.74 4.96 -1.99
CA GLY A 44 12.01 4.59 -0.78
C GLY A 44 12.77 3.61 0.13
N CYS A 45 13.55 2.70 -0.46
CA CYS A 45 14.30 1.70 0.31
C CYS A 45 15.65 2.22 0.85
N ILE A 46 16.33 3.12 0.13
CA ILE A 46 17.64 3.67 0.53
C ILE A 46 17.41 4.98 1.29
N GLY A 47 17.06 4.85 2.58
CA GLY A 47 16.77 5.98 3.47
C GLY A 47 17.90 6.34 4.43
N THR A 48 17.70 7.42 5.19
CA THR A 48 18.61 7.88 6.26
C THR A 48 18.79 6.84 7.36
N GLY A 49 17.77 6.00 7.61
CA GLY A 49 17.84 4.93 8.60
C GLY A 49 18.97 3.94 8.33
N LEU A 50 19.29 3.66 7.07
CA LEU A 50 20.43 2.83 6.71
C LEU A 50 21.74 3.52 7.12
N PHE A 51 21.93 4.79 6.74
CA PHE A 51 23.15 5.54 7.07
C PHE A 51 23.35 5.77 8.57
N LEU A 52 22.29 6.05 9.33
CA LEU A 52 22.36 6.28 10.77
C LEU A 52 22.67 5.00 11.55
N ASN A 53 22.14 3.85 11.13
CA ASN A 53 22.29 2.60 11.87
C ASN A 53 23.46 1.73 11.41
N MET A 54 23.95 1.89 10.16
CA MET A 54 25.02 1.06 9.60
C MET A 54 26.29 1.03 10.46
N GLY A 55 26.75 2.19 10.94
CA GLY A 55 27.96 2.29 11.77
C GLY A 55 27.79 1.63 13.14
N MET A 56 26.63 1.80 13.77
CA MET A 56 26.32 1.23 15.09
C MET A 56 26.16 -0.29 15.02
N ASN A 57 25.45 -0.80 14.00
CA ASN A 57 25.20 -2.23 13.85
C ASN A 57 26.50 -3.03 13.68
N VAL A 58 27.48 -2.50 12.95
CA VAL A 58 28.79 -3.14 12.76
C VAL A 58 29.63 -3.08 14.03
N ALA A 59 29.60 -1.95 14.77
CA ALA A 59 30.34 -1.78 16.02
C ALA A 59 29.82 -2.69 17.15
N VAL A 60 28.51 -2.89 17.24
CA VAL A 60 27.88 -3.68 18.31
C VAL A 60 27.87 -5.18 18.00
N ALA A 61 27.55 -5.58 16.77
CA ALA A 61 27.40 -7.00 16.41
C ALA A 61 28.70 -7.65 15.89
N GLY A 62 29.74 -6.86 15.60
CA GLY A 62 30.93 -7.32 14.89
C GLY A 62 30.65 -7.69 13.42
N PRO A 63 31.69 -7.93 12.61
CA PRO A 63 31.54 -8.15 11.17
C PRO A 63 30.75 -9.43 10.82
N ALA A 64 30.95 -10.51 11.58
CA ALA A 64 30.21 -11.75 11.38
C ALA A 64 28.76 -11.67 11.87
N GLY A 65 28.53 -11.01 13.03
CA GLY A 65 27.18 -10.85 13.59
C GLY A 65 26.30 -9.91 12.76
N ALA A 66 26.88 -8.82 12.22
CA ALA A 66 26.16 -7.92 11.33
C ALA A 66 25.68 -8.64 10.06
N PHE A 67 26.53 -9.49 9.45
CA PHE A 67 26.16 -10.23 8.23
C PHE A 67 25.00 -11.21 8.46
N ILE A 68 25.05 -11.96 9.56
CA ILE A 68 23.98 -12.91 9.92
C ILE A 68 22.69 -12.15 10.23
N ALA A 69 22.76 -11.06 10.99
CA ALA A 69 21.60 -10.24 11.33
C ALA A 69 20.91 -9.67 10.07
N TYR A 70 21.69 -9.10 9.14
CA TYR A 70 21.14 -8.60 7.87
C TYR A 70 20.55 -9.72 7.00
N SER A 71 21.13 -10.93 7.04
CA SER A 71 20.60 -12.08 6.29
C SER A 71 19.26 -12.55 6.85
N VAL A 72 19.13 -12.66 8.17
CA VAL A 72 17.87 -13.08 8.83
C VAL A 72 16.77 -12.05 8.60
N VAL A 73 17.08 -10.77 8.79
CA VAL A 73 16.12 -9.68 8.54
C VAL A 73 15.75 -9.60 7.06
N GLY A 74 16.73 -9.79 6.16
CA GLY A 74 16.51 -9.80 4.71
C GLY A 74 15.54 -10.90 4.27
N VAL A 75 15.69 -12.12 4.83
CA VAL A 75 14.75 -13.23 4.55
C VAL A 75 13.34 -12.92 5.08
N MET A 76 13.23 -12.40 6.32
CA MET A 76 11.94 -11.98 6.89
C MET A 76 11.23 -10.94 6.02
N VAL A 77 11.94 -9.88 5.61
CA VAL A 77 11.38 -8.81 4.77
C VAL A 77 11.04 -9.33 3.37
N TYR A 78 11.87 -10.23 2.81
CA TYR A 78 11.58 -10.87 1.52
C TYR A 78 10.26 -11.62 1.55
N CYS A 79 10.00 -12.44 2.58
CA CYS A 79 8.73 -13.14 2.72
C CYS A 79 7.53 -12.18 2.77
N ILE A 80 7.63 -11.10 3.56
CA ILE A 80 6.57 -10.09 3.67
C ILE A 80 6.34 -9.39 2.32
N MET A 81 7.42 -8.99 1.64
CA MET A 81 7.34 -8.30 0.36
C MET A 81 6.74 -9.21 -0.73
N THR A 82 7.07 -10.51 -0.73
CA THR A 82 6.46 -11.47 -1.66
C THR A 82 4.97 -11.61 -1.41
N CYS A 83 4.52 -11.75 -0.16
CA CYS A 83 3.09 -11.78 0.16
C CYS A 83 2.37 -10.51 -0.28
N LEU A 84 2.96 -9.35 -0.03
CA LEU A 84 2.41 -8.06 -0.45
C LEU A 84 2.38 -7.92 -1.98
N SER A 85 3.41 -8.42 -2.67
CA SER A 85 3.51 -8.35 -4.13
C SER A 85 2.45 -9.22 -4.80
N GLU A 86 2.14 -10.39 -4.27
CA GLU A 86 1.04 -11.25 -4.75
C GLU A 86 -0.32 -10.55 -4.58
N MET A 87 -0.54 -9.89 -3.43
CA MET A 87 -1.75 -9.09 -3.21
C MET A 87 -1.84 -7.88 -4.16
N ALA A 88 -0.72 -7.19 -4.39
CA ALA A 88 -0.65 -6.03 -5.29
C ALA A 88 -0.82 -6.39 -6.76
N ALA A 89 -0.35 -7.59 -7.17
CA ALA A 89 -0.58 -8.11 -8.52
C ALA A 89 -2.03 -8.56 -8.73
N PHE A 90 -2.67 -9.10 -7.69
CA PHE A 90 -4.07 -9.55 -7.75
C PHE A 90 -5.06 -8.40 -7.85
N ILE A 91 -4.85 -7.31 -7.10
CA ILE A 91 -5.70 -6.11 -7.11
C ILE A 91 -4.82 -4.86 -7.27
N PRO A 92 -4.60 -4.38 -8.51
CA PRO A 92 -3.78 -3.20 -8.75
C PRO A 92 -4.58 -1.92 -8.47
N VAL A 93 -4.85 -1.66 -7.19
CA VAL A 93 -5.49 -0.42 -6.72
C VAL A 93 -4.43 0.58 -6.28
N SER A 94 -4.65 1.85 -6.61
CA SER A 94 -3.83 2.95 -6.13
C SER A 94 -4.16 3.24 -4.65
N GLY A 95 -3.65 2.42 -3.73
CA GLY A 95 -3.89 2.52 -2.29
C GLY A 95 -2.67 2.16 -1.44
N SER A 96 -2.63 2.68 -0.21
CA SER A 96 -1.60 2.34 0.80
C SER A 96 -1.79 0.90 1.35
N PHE A 97 -0.79 0.35 2.05
CA PHE A 97 -0.89 -0.95 2.74
C PHE A 97 -2.12 -1.06 3.67
N ASN A 98 -2.61 0.07 4.20
CA ASN A 98 -3.85 0.17 4.96
C ASN A 98 -5.09 -0.26 4.16
N HIS A 99 -5.11 0.00 2.85
CA HIS A 99 -6.21 -0.39 1.97
C HIS A 99 -6.26 -1.93 1.80
N TYR A 100 -5.10 -2.58 1.68
CA TYR A 100 -5.02 -4.04 1.67
C TYR A 100 -5.43 -4.63 3.03
N ALA A 101 -5.05 -4.02 4.16
CA ALA A 101 -5.45 -4.47 5.49
C ALA A 101 -6.98 -4.37 5.74
N HIS A 102 -7.62 -3.28 5.29
CA HIS A 102 -9.06 -3.10 5.38
C HIS A 102 -9.84 -4.09 4.50
N ARG A 103 -9.26 -4.52 3.37
CA ARG A 103 -9.92 -5.39 2.40
C ARG A 103 -9.76 -6.88 2.71
N PHE A 104 -8.61 -7.31 3.21
CA PHE A 104 -8.28 -8.73 3.42
C PHE A 104 -8.46 -9.23 4.85
N ILE A 105 -8.41 -8.34 5.85
CA ILE A 105 -8.56 -8.72 7.25
C ILE A 105 -9.91 -8.21 7.76
N GLU A 106 -9.97 -6.98 8.25
CA GLU A 106 -11.20 -6.34 8.74
C GLU A 106 -11.10 -4.80 8.72
N PRO A 107 -12.24 -4.08 8.61
CA PRO A 107 -12.28 -2.61 8.63
C PRO A 107 -11.64 -1.97 9.87
N ALA A 108 -11.82 -2.58 11.04
CA ALA A 108 -11.28 -2.08 12.31
C ALA A 108 -9.75 -2.18 12.37
N LEU A 109 -9.17 -3.23 11.79
CA LEU A 109 -7.72 -3.38 11.67
C LEU A 109 -7.15 -2.42 10.62
N GLY A 110 -7.86 -2.18 9.52
CA GLY A 110 -7.50 -1.14 8.55
C GLY A 110 -7.39 0.25 9.20
N PHE A 111 -8.32 0.60 10.09
CA PHE A 111 -8.28 1.85 10.86
C PHE A 111 -7.10 1.88 11.85
N ALA A 112 -6.86 0.78 12.58
CA ALA A 112 -5.76 0.70 13.55
C ALA A 112 -4.38 0.84 12.90
N VAL A 113 -4.15 0.21 11.74
CA VAL A 113 -2.88 0.35 10.99
C VAL A 113 -2.76 1.77 10.42
N GLY A 114 -3.86 2.37 9.96
CA GLY A 114 -3.89 3.77 9.56
C GLY A 114 -3.46 4.73 10.67
N TRP A 115 -3.85 4.44 11.91
CA TRP A 115 -3.44 5.22 13.09
C TRP A 115 -1.98 4.98 13.49
N ASN A 116 -1.46 3.76 13.37
CA ASN A 116 -0.07 3.43 13.74
C ASN A 116 0.99 4.08 12.83
N TYR A 117 0.60 4.43 11.61
CA TYR A 117 1.47 5.00 10.57
C TYR A 117 1.25 6.51 10.33
N TRP A 118 0.43 7.18 11.17
CA TRP A 118 0.19 8.62 11.14
C TRP A 118 1.15 9.38 12.07
#